data_AF-A0AAV1ULE3-F1
#
_entry.id   AF-A0AAV1ULE3-F1
#
_cell.length_a   1.000
_cell.length_b   1.000
_cell.length_c   1.000
_cell.angle_alpha   90.00
_cell.angle_beta   90.00
_cell.angle_gamma   90.00
#
_symmetry.space_group_name_H-M   'P 1'
#
loop_
_entity.id
_entity.type
_entity.pdbx_description
1 polymer ?
#
loop_
_entity_poly.entity_id
_entity_poly.type
_entity_poly.pdbx_seq_one_letter_code
_entity_poly.pdbx_strand_id
1 'polypeptide(L)'
;MSQLRLTNDQKLRIVKHKEDHPSLTQTELGYWTKEAFGLPKPMTQASISKIISKRKRLEAMSPSELSAKRPRSLQHSVFEEAVALWILQCQHRGVALTGDLIRAKTASFATSMDIPDGSIKFAHGWLYKFQQRHKLRAVRIHGESGSVDVSGLEAALPELQSAVAKFAPRDVYNMDETGKFS
;
A
#
# COMPACT_ATOMS: atom_id res chain seq x y z
N MET A 1 -16.90 -8.46 -28.37
CA MET A 1 -17.28 -7.05 -28.11
C MET A 1 -16.65 -6.62 -26.78
N SER A 2 -15.83 -5.57 -26.79
CA SER A 2 -15.11 -5.10 -25.59
C SER A 2 -16.05 -4.41 -24.60
N GLN A 3 -16.19 -4.96 -23.40
CA GLN A 3 -17.01 -4.40 -22.32
C GLN A 3 -16.29 -3.16 -21.76
N LEU A 4 -16.77 -1.95 -22.09
CA LEU A 4 -16.18 -0.71 -21.60
C LEU A 4 -16.36 -0.62 -20.08
N ARG A 5 -15.26 -0.47 -19.33
CA ARG A 5 -15.25 -0.56 -17.86
C ARG A 5 -15.12 0.84 -17.25
N LEU A 6 -16.21 1.37 -16.69
CA LEU A 6 -16.23 2.67 -16.01
C LEU A 6 -15.38 2.67 -14.73
N THR A 7 -14.70 3.79 -14.47
CA THR A 7 -14.01 4.06 -13.19
C THR A 7 -15.03 4.25 -12.05
N ASN A 8 -14.58 4.20 -10.81
CA ASN A 8 -15.46 4.49 -9.66
C ASN A 8 -15.81 5.98 -9.61
N ASP A 9 -14.90 6.85 -10.04
CA ASP A 9 -15.16 8.28 -10.25
C ASP A 9 -16.34 8.53 -11.22
N GLN A 10 -16.31 7.91 -12.41
CA GLN A 10 -17.40 8.03 -13.38
C GLN A 10 -18.74 7.51 -12.81
N LYS A 11 -18.71 6.42 -12.03
CA LYS A 11 -19.90 5.90 -11.35
C LYS A 11 -20.43 6.87 -10.30
N LEU A 12 -19.55 7.51 -9.53
CA LEU A 12 -19.93 8.52 -8.55
C LEU A 12 -20.53 9.76 -9.23
N ARG A 13 -20.01 10.17 -10.40
CA ARG A 13 -20.60 11.25 -11.21
C ARG A 13 -22.02 10.92 -11.68
N ILE A 14 -22.30 9.66 -12.07
CA ILE A 14 -23.67 9.22 -12.42
C ILE A 14 -24.62 9.37 -11.22
N VAL A 15 -24.16 8.97 -10.04
CA VAL A 15 -24.94 9.04 -8.79
C VAL A 15 -25.26 10.50 -8.45
N LYS A 16 -24.25 11.38 -8.44
CA LYS A 16 -24.44 12.82 -8.23
C LYS A 16 -25.37 13.45 -9.26
N HIS A 17 -25.21 13.13 -10.54
CA HIS A 17 -26.07 13.68 -11.59
C HIS A 17 -27.55 13.29 -11.40
N LYS A 18 -27.84 12.08 -10.91
CA LYS A 18 -29.21 11.65 -10.57
C LYS A 18 -29.77 12.39 -9.34
N GLU A 19 -28.92 12.78 -8.40
CA GLU A 19 -29.33 13.57 -7.22
C GLU A 19 -29.66 15.00 -7.59
N ASP A 20 -28.84 15.62 -8.44
CA ASP A 20 -29.05 16.97 -8.94
C ASP A 20 -30.29 17.04 -9.84
N HIS A 21 -30.66 15.92 -10.48
CA HIS A 21 -31.79 15.82 -11.43
C HIS A 21 -32.71 14.63 -11.07
N PRO A 22 -33.51 14.73 -9.98
CA PRO A 22 -34.34 13.63 -9.50
C PRO A 22 -35.44 13.22 -10.49
N SER A 23 -35.84 14.09 -11.41
CA SER A 23 -36.81 13.80 -12.47
C SER A 23 -36.25 12.90 -13.60
N LEU A 24 -34.93 12.86 -13.80
CA LEU A 24 -34.34 12.05 -14.87
C LEU A 24 -34.58 10.56 -14.65
N THR A 25 -35.13 9.89 -15.63
CA THR A 25 -35.25 8.44 -15.64
C THR A 25 -33.87 7.79 -15.76
N GLN A 26 -33.77 6.54 -15.33
CA GLN A 26 -32.52 5.77 -15.46
C GLN A 26 -32.14 5.52 -16.93
N THR A 27 -33.11 5.52 -17.85
CA THR A 27 -32.88 5.44 -19.29
C THR A 27 -32.25 6.72 -19.83
N GLU A 28 -32.76 7.88 -19.43
CA GLU A 28 -32.19 9.19 -19.81
C GLU A 28 -30.78 9.37 -19.24
N LEU A 29 -30.55 8.91 -18.00
CA LEU A 29 -29.18 8.81 -17.45
C LEU A 29 -28.28 7.95 -18.31
N GLY A 30 -28.79 6.83 -18.85
CA GLY A 30 -28.07 6.00 -19.79
C GLY A 30 -27.60 6.75 -21.03
N TYR A 31 -28.45 7.60 -21.61
CA TYR A 31 -28.08 8.48 -22.72
C TYR A 31 -27.08 9.56 -22.31
N TRP A 32 -27.30 10.20 -21.17
CA TRP A 32 -26.36 11.17 -20.62
C TRP A 32 -24.95 10.58 -20.44
N THR A 33 -24.82 9.35 -19.95
CA THR A 33 -23.48 8.72 -19.79
C THR A 33 -22.74 8.55 -21.10
N LYS A 34 -23.46 8.40 -22.22
CA LYS A 34 -22.86 8.28 -23.55
C LYS A 34 -22.16 9.58 -23.92
N GLU A 35 -22.87 10.70 -23.79
CA GLU A 35 -22.36 12.03 -24.11
C GLU A 35 -21.30 12.47 -23.09
N ALA A 36 -21.55 12.28 -21.79
CA ALA A 36 -20.66 12.72 -20.72
C ALA A 36 -19.32 11.98 -20.67
N PHE A 37 -19.26 10.72 -21.13
CA PHE A 37 -18.06 9.88 -21.05
C PHE A 37 -17.56 9.37 -22.41
N GLY A 38 -18.16 9.81 -23.52
CA GLY A 38 -17.80 9.36 -24.87
C GLY A 38 -17.98 7.85 -25.08
N LEU A 39 -19.02 7.25 -24.50
CA LEU A 39 -19.26 5.81 -24.64
C LEU A 39 -19.78 5.49 -26.04
N PRO A 40 -19.43 4.33 -26.63
CA PRO A 40 -19.95 3.94 -27.94
C PRO A 40 -21.47 3.69 -27.92
N LYS A 41 -22.03 3.33 -26.77
CA LYS A 41 -23.46 3.06 -26.58
C LYS A 41 -23.95 3.61 -25.23
N PRO A 42 -25.22 4.03 -25.13
CA PRO A 42 -25.85 4.35 -23.86
C PRO A 42 -25.78 3.17 -22.88
N MET A 43 -25.66 3.49 -21.59
CA MET A 43 -25.79 2.45 -20.56
C MET A 43 -27.23 1.96 -20.46
N THR A 44 -27.40 0.66 -20.20
CA THR A 44 -28.71 0.10 -19.95
C THR A 44 -29.26 0.55 -18.60
N GLN A 45 -30.59 0.65 -18.49
CA GLN A 45 -31.27 0.99 -17.24
C GLN A 45 -30.84 0.10 -16.07
N ALA A 46 -30.71 -1.22 -16.29
CA ALA A 46 -30.24 -2.16 -15.27
C ALA A 46 -28.82 -1.86 -14.76
N SER A 47 -27.93 -1.41 -15.66
CA SER A 47 -26.56 -1.03 -15.28
C SER A 47 -26.54 0.24 -14.43
N ILE A 48 -27.36 1.24 -14.79
CA ILE A 48 -27.53 2.47 -14.03
C ILE A 48 -28.11 2.17 -12.65
N SER A 49 -29.15 1.35 -12.55
CA SER A 49 -29.73 0.90 -11.29
C SER A 49 -28.69 0.25 -10.37
N LYS A 50 -27.85 -0.64 -10.92
CA LYS A 50 -26.78 -1.31 -10.17
C LYS A 50 -25.64 -0.38 -9.72
N ILE A 51 -25.46 0.75 -10.39
CA ILE A 51 -24.52 1.80 -9.97
C ILE A 51 -25.12 2.61 -8.83
N ILE A 52 -26.38 3.04 -8.98
CA ILE A 52 -27.10 3.81 -7.96
C ILE A 52 -27.20 3.02 -6.65
N SER A 53 -27.45 1.71 -6.70
CA SER A 53 -27.51 0.87 -5.50
C SER A 53 -26.19 0.78 -4.73
N LYS A 54 -25.06 1.15 -5.36
CA LYS A 54 -23.73 1.17 -4.73
C LYS A 54 -23.31 2.55 -4.22
N ARG A 55 -24.22 3.53 -4.20
CA ARG A 55 -24.00 4.91 -3.78
C ARG A 55 -23.16 5.07 -2.51
N LYS A 56 -23.62 4.54 -1.38
CA LYS A 56 -22.93 4.67 -0.08
C LYS A 56 -21.48 4.23 -0.13
N ARG A 57 -21.21 3.15 -0.89
CA ARG A 57 -19.84 2.63 -1.08
C ARG A 57 -19.00 3.57 -1.94
N LEU A 58 -19.58 4.19 -2.97
CA LEU A 58 -18.86 5.12 -3.85
C LEU A 58 -18.56 6.45 -3.14
N GLU A 59 -19.47 6.93 -2.30
CA GLU A 59 -19.28 8.16 -1.50
C GLU A 59 -18.22 7.98 -0.40
N ALA A 60 -18.07 6.77 0.15
CA ALA A 60 -17.07 6.46 1.17
C ALA A 60 -15.65 6.23 0.62
N MET A 61 -15.45 6.23 -0.71
CA MET A 61 -14.13 6.00 -1.32
C MET A 61 -13.25 7.25 -1.27
N SER A 62 -11.96 7.04 -1.01
CA SER A 62 -10.93 8.09 -1.14
C SER A 62 -10.68 8.48 -2.61
N PRO A 63 -10.10 9.67 -2.90
CA PRO A 63 -9.77 10.09 -4.27
C PRO A 63 -8.89 9.08 -5.03
N SER A 64 -7.97 8.42 -4.33
CA SER A 64 -7.12 7.36 -4.88
C SER A 64 -7.90 6.11 -5.30
N GLU A 65 -9.00 5.79 -4.61
CA GLU A 65 -9.86 4.64 -4.94
C GLU A 65 -10.87 4.95 -6.05
N LEU A 66 -11.30 6.21 -6.17
CA LEU A 66 -12.19 6.67 -7.22
C LEU A 66 -11.52 6.61 -8.61
N SER A 67 -10.24 7.01 -8.69
CA SER A 67 -9.46 6.99 -9.93
C SER A 67 -9.01 5.59 -10.38
N ALA A 68 -9.06 4.59 -9.49
CA ALA A 68 -8.56 3.25 -9.77
C ALA A 68 -9.50 2.45 -10.72
N LYS A 69 -8.97 1.96 -11.85
CA LYS A 69 -9.69 1.10 -12.81
C LYS A 69 -10.04 -0.30 -12.27
N ARG A 70 -9.44 -0.73 -11.16
CA ARG A 70 -9.72 -1.99 -10.46
C ARG A 70 -9.81 -1.71 -8.95
N PRO A 71 -10.97 -1.94 -8.32
CA PRO A 71 -11.05 -1.85 -6.85
C PRO A 71 -10.18 -2.95 -6.25
N ARG A 72 -9.31 -2.59 -5.29
CA ARG A 72 -8.60 -3.54 -4.43
C ARG A 72 -9.63 -4.19 -3.50
N SER A 73 -9.42 -5.46 -3.11
CA SER A 73 -10.24 -6.05 -2.06
C SER A 73 -9.97 -5.32 -0.74
N LEU A 74 -11.00 -5.23 0.12
CA LEU A 74 -10.87 -4.60 1.44
C LEU A 74 -9.77 -5.26 2.28
N GLN A 75 -9.61 -6.59 2.17
CA GLN A 75 -8.55 -7.34 2.85
C GLN A 75 -7.14 -6.89 2.43
N HIS A 76 -6.91 -6.64 1.12
CA HIS A 76 -5.62 -6.11 0.67
C HIS A 76 -5.35 -4.70 1.20
N SER A 77 -6.40 -3.90 1.46
CA SER A 77 -6.25 -2.55 2.00
C SER A 77 -5.81 -2.55 3.47
N VAL A 78 -6.47 -3.33 4.31
CA VAL A 78 -6.15 -3.45 5.74
C VAL A 78 -4.73 -4.00 5.94
N PHE A 79 -4.38 -5.02 5.15
CA PHE A 79 -3.04 -5.58 5.14
C PHE A 79 -1.95 -4.56 4.79
N GLU A 80 -2.13 -3.81 3.69
CA GLU A 80 -1.15 -2.80 3.28
C GLU A 80 -1.03 -1.66 4.29
N GLU A 81 -2.12 -1.29 4.96
CA GLU A 81 -2.11 -0.27 6.00
C GLU A 81 -1.33 -0.72 7.24
N ALA A 82 -1.47 -1.98 7.67
CA ALA A 82 -0.67 -2.53 8.76
C ALA A 82 0.84 -2.53 8.44
N VAL A 83 1.23 -2.88 7.20
CA VAL A 83 2.62 -2.80 6.75
C VAL A 83 3.12 -1.36 6.79
N ALA A 84 2.32 -0.40 6.34
CA ALA A 84 2.69 1.02 6.33
C ALA A 84 2.87 1.59 7.74
N LEU A 85 1.98 1.24 8.68
CA LEU A 85 2.09 1.65 10.08
C LEU A 85 3.34 1.10 10.75
N TRP A 86 3.69 -0.17 10.49
CA TRP A 86 4.92 -0.75 11.00
C TRP A 86 6.17 -0.04 10.47
N ILE A 87 6.21 0.28 9.17
CA ILE A 87 7.32 1.05 8.58
C ILE A 87 7.45 2.42 9.24
N LEU A 88 6.33 3.11 9.46
CA LEU A 88 6.32 4.42 10.14
C LEU A 88 6.85 4.31 11.57
N GLN A 89 6.48 3.25 12.29
CA GLN A 89 6.98 2.99 13.64
C GLN A 89 8.50 2.75 13.65
N CYS A 90 9.04 2.01 12.68
CA CYS A 90 10.47 1.81 12.52
C CYS A 90 11.20 3.13 12.19
N GLN A 91 10.63 3.97 11.32
CA GLN A 91 11.17 5.29 11.01
C GLN A 91 11.23 6.19 12.25
N HIS A 92 10.17 6.21 13.06
CA HIS A 92 10.14 6.98 14.31
C HIS A 92 11.18 6.50 15.33
N ARG A 93 11.58 5.22 15.26
CA ARG A 93 12.63 4.64 16.11
C ARG A 93 14.04 4.75 15.52
N GLY A 94 14.20 5.38 14.35
CA GLY A 94 15.50 5.50 13.67
C GLY A 94 16.02 4.18 13.09
N VAL A 95 15.17 3.17 12.92
CA VAL A 95 15.59 1.86 12.38
C VAL A 95 15.68 1.93 10.86
N ALA A 96 16.86 1.63 10.32
CA ALA A 96 17.06 1.48 8.89
C ALA A 96 16.33 0.23 8.37
N LEU A 97 15.43 0.42 7.41
CA LEU A 97 14.68 -0.67 6.79
C LEU A 97 15.19 -0.95 5.38
N THR A 98 15.60 -2.19 5.14
CA THR A 98 15.89 -2.69 3.80
C THR A 98 14.62 -3.23 3.14
N GLY A 99 14.62 -3.31 1.81
CA GLY A 99 13.50 -3.91 1.07
C GLY A 99 13.23 -5.36 1.49
N ASP A 100 14.28 -6.10 1.87
CA ASP A 100 14.20 -7.51 2.28
C ASP A 100 13.52 -7.66 3.63
N LEU A 101 13.87 -6.81 4.59
CA LEU A 101 13.22 -6.77 5.90
C LEU A 101 11.74 -6.42 5.77
N ILE A 102 11.40 -5.46 4.90
CA ILE A 102 10.01 -5.12 4.61
C ILE A 102 9.28 -6.34 4.02
N ARG A 103 9.90 -7.08 3.07
CA ARG A 103 9.30 -8.29 2.49
C ARG A 103 9.07 -9.39 3.53
N ALA A 104 10.07 -9.68 4.36
CA ALA A 104 9.97 -10.69 5.41
C ALA A 104 8.86 -10.35 6.41
N LYS A 105 8.78 -9.09 6.85
CA LYS A 105 7.71 -8.66 7.77
C LYS A 105 6.33 -8.70 7.12
N THR A 106 6.26 -8.29 5.86
CA THR A 106 5.02 -8.33 5.06
C THR A 106 4.50 -9.76 4.93
N ALA A 107 5.38 -10.75 4.71
CA ALA A 107 5.00 -12.16 4.68
C ALA A 107 4.46 -12.64 6.05
N SER A 108 5.14 -12.28 7.14
CA SER A 108 4.67 -12.58 8.50
C SER A 108 3.28 -12.00 8.79
N PHE A 109 3.00 -10.76 8.37
CA PHE A 109 1.66 -10.18 8.51
C PHE A 109 0.61 -10.90 7.67
N ALA A 110 0.96 -11.43 6.50
CA ALA A 110 0.02 -12.15 5.67
C ALA A 110 -0.40 -13.47 6.33
N THR A 111 0.55 -14.17 6.97
CA THR A 111 0.27 -15.35 7.80
C THR A 111 -0.63 -14.98 8.98
N SER A 112 -0.34 -13.90 9.70
CA SER A 112 -1.15 -13.48 10.87
C SER A 112 -2.56 -13.01 10.52
N MET A 113 -2.83 -12.65 9.26
CA MET A 113 -4.15 -12.21 8.77
C MET A 113 -4.91 -13.30 8.01
N ASP A 114 -4.46 -14.56 8.08
CA ASP A 114 -5.04 -15.70 7.37
C ASP A 114 -5.19 -15.46 5.84
N ILE A 115 -4.25 -14.70 5.26
CA ILE A 115 -4.22 -14.47 3.82
C ILE A 115 -3.68 -15.75 3.15
N PRO A 116 -4.43 -16.42 2.26
CA PRO A 116 -4.01 -17.69 1.69
C PRO A 116 -2.69 -17.56 0.93
N ASP A 117 -1.84 -18.56 1.07
CA ASP A 117 -0.53 -18.58 0.44
C ASP A 117 -0.66 -18.48 -1.09
N GLY A 118 0.15 -17.63 -1.72
CA GLY A 118 0.07 -17.33 -3.15
C GLY A 118 -0.99 -16.30 -3.57
N SER A 119 -1.85 -15.81 -2.66
CA SER A 119 -2.81 -14.72 -2.94
C SER A 119 -2.12 -13.38 -3.23
N ILE A 120 -0.95 -13.16 -2.63
CA ILE A 120 -0.11 -11.99 -2.88
C ILE A 120 1.29 -12.48 -3.21
N LYS A 121 1.74 -12.21 -4.44
CA LYS A 121 3.15 -12.39 -4.78
C LYS A 121 3.92 -11.18 -4.27
N PHE A 122 4.61 -11.33 -3.14
CA PHE A 122 5.51 -10.32 -2.55
C PHE A 122 6.82 -10.13 -3.36
N ALA A 123 6.72 -10.16 -4.69
CA ALA A 123 7.83 -9.92 -5.60
C ALA A 123 8.27 -8.44 -5.55
N HIS A 124 9.44 -8.14 -6.12
CA HIS A 124 9.96 -6.77 -6.23
C HIS A 124 8.95 -5.77 -6.79
N GLY A 125 8.12 -6.19 -7.75
CA GLY A 125 7.07 -5.36 -8.33
C GLY A 125 5.95 -4.96 -7.37
N TRP A 126 5.64 -5.77 -6.35
CA TRP A 126 4.69 -5.41 -5.31
C TRP A 126 5.26 -4.34 -4.39
N LEU A 127 6.49 -4.55 -3.90
CA LEU A 127 7.17 -3.60 -3.00
C LEU A 127 7.34 -2.23 -3.67
N TYR A 128 7.75 -2.20 -4.95
CA TYR A 128 7.86 -0.96 -5.71
C TYR A 128 6.53 -0.20 -5.77
N LYS A 129 5.43 -0.88 -6.11
CA LYS A 129 4.09 -0.25 -6.13
C LYS A 129 3.61 0.17 -4.76
N PHE A 130 3.95 -0.59 -3.72
CA PHE A 130 3.67 -0.22 -2.33
C PHE A 130 4.41 1.08 -1.95
N GLN A 131 5.71 1.17 -2.20
CA GLN A 131 6.50 2.37 -1.92
C GLN A 131 5.95 3.60 -2.64
N GLN A 132 5.61 3.48 -3.93
CA GLN A 132 5.02 4.57 -4.71
C GLN A 132 3.69 5.06 -4.11
N ARG A 133 2.83 4.15 -3.66
CA ARG A 133 1.53 4.49 -3.05
C ARG A 133 1.67 5.17 -1.70
N HIS A 134 2.60 4.70 -0.87
CA HIS A 134 2.86 5.26 0.47
C HIS A 134 3.90 6.38 0.46
N LYS A 135 4.33 6.84 -0.73
CA LYS A 135 5.36 7.87 -0.92
C LYS A 135 6.67 7.58 -0.17
N LEU A 136 6.97 6.30 0.02
CA LEU A 136 8.21 5.86 0.65
C LEU A 136 9.35 6.02 -0.36
N ARG A 137 10.45 6.63 0.07
CA ARG A 137 11.66 6.80 -0.72
C ARG A 137 12.76 5.91 -0.17
N ALA A 138 13.46 5.22 -1.05
CA ALA A 138 14.71 4.56 -0.69
C ALA A 138 15.77 5.65 -0.47
N VAL A 139 16.46 5.59 0.67
CA VAL A 139 17.60 6.47 0.99
C VAL A 139 18.84 5.60 1.01
N ARG A 140 19.90 6.01 0.30
CA ARG A 140 21.18 5.32 0.32
C ARG A 140 21.96 5.81 1.53
N ILE A 141 22.01 4.98 2.57
CA ILE A 141 22.85 5.24 3.75
C ILE A 141 24.28 4.90 3.33
N HIS A 142 25.16 5.90 3.31
CA HIS A 142 26.58 5.70 3.06
C HIS A 142 27.26 5.54 4.43
N GLY A 143 27.82 4.35 4.67
CA GLY A 143 28.48 3.90 5.89
C GLY A 143 28.60 2.37 5.86
N GLU A 144 29.63 1.80 6.45
CA GLU A 144 29.96 0.35 6.37
C GLU A 144 28.85 -0.60 6.87
N SER A 145 27.74 -0.07 7.41
CA SER A 145 26.53 -0.81 7.79
C SER A 145 25.77 -1.49 6.64
N GLY A 146 26.21 -1.33 5.39
CA GLY A 146 25.52 -1.81 4.20
C GLY A 146 25.74 -3.29 3.83
N SER A 147 26.68 -4.00 4.47
CA SER A 147 26.99 -5.41 4.15
C SER A 147 26.86 -6.33 5.37
N VAL A 148 25.82 -6.14 6.17
CA VAL A 148 25.56 -7.03 7.29
C VAL A 148 24.77 -8.24 6.78
N ASP A 149 25.40 -9.42 6.81
CA ASP A 149 24.73 -10.70 6.67
C ASP A 149 23.79 -10.88 7.89
N VAL A 150 22.50 -10.66 7.67
CA VAL A 150 21.46 -10.71 8.72
C VAL A 150 21.38 -12.10 9.34
N SER A 151 21.67 -13.15 8.57
CA SER A 151 21.68 -14.53 9.07
C SER A 151 22.87 -14.80 10.00
N GLY A 152 24.05 -14.26 9.68
CA GLY A 152 25.19 -14.26 10.61
C GLY A 152 24.97 -13.38 11.84
N LEU A 153 24.27 -12.25 11.68
CA LEU A 153 24.00 -11.33 12.79
C LEU A 153 23.03 -11.92 13.82
N GLU A 154 21.99 -12.64 13.39
CA GLU A 154 21.04 -13.30 14.32
C GLU A 154 21.72 -14.36 15.19
N ALA A 155 22.76 -15.03 14.69
CA ALA A 155 23.55 -15.99 15.45
C ALA A 155 24.58 -15.32 16.38
N ALA A 156 25.22 -14.23 15.95
CA ALA A 156 26.29 -13.56 16.70
C ALA A 156 25.79 -12.54 17.75
N LEU A 157 24.57 -12.02 17.60
CA LEU A 157 24.02 -11.00 18.49
C LEU A 157 23.84 -11.47 19.95
N PRO A 158 23.34 -12.69 20.24
CA PRO A 158 23.24 -13.19 21.61
C PRO A 158 24.61 -13.36 22.28
N GLU A 159 25.63 -13.78 21.53
CA GLU A 159 26.99 -13.95 22.03
C GLU A 159 27.65 -12.60 22.38
N LEU A 160 27.50 -11.60 21.49
CA LEU A 160 28.00 -10.25 21.74
C LEU A 160 27.29 -9.59 22.93
N GLN A 161 25.97 -9.73 23.04
CA GLN A 161 25.23 -9.22 24.20
C GLN A 161 25.68 -9.87 25.51
N SER A 162 25.93 -11.18 25.50
CA SER A 162 26.48 -11.91 26.66
C SER A 162 27.91 -11.47 27.02
N ALA A 163 28.74 -11.18 26.01
CA ALA A 163 30.09 -10.68 26.23
C ALA A 163 30.09 -9.25 26.80
N VAL A 164 29.25 -8.36 26.26
CA VAL A 164 29.13 -6.95 26.68
C VAL A 164 28.48 -6.84 28.07
N ALA A 165 27.56 -7.73 28.42
CA ALA A 165 26.90 -7.75 29.74
C ALA A 165 27.86 -7.99 30.93
N LYS A 166 29.11 -8.43 30.66
CA LYS A 166 30.15 -8.62 31.68
C LYS A 166 30.85 -7.31 32.07
N PHE A 167 30.63 -6.23 31.32
CA PHE A 167 31.24 -4.94 31.52
C PHE A 167 30.19 -3.92 31.96
N ALA A 168 30.60 -2.95 32.81
CA ALA A 168 29.69 -1.88 33.18
C ALA A 168 29.44 -0.96 31.96
N PRO A 169 28.26 -0.33 31.84
CA PRO A 169 27.95 0.53 30.68
C PRO A 169 28.96 1.66 30.41
N ARG A 170 29.69 2.09 31.44
CA ARG A 170 30.75 3.11 31.36
C ARG A 170 32.04 2.61 30.69
N ASP A 171 32.19 1.30 30.54
CA ASP A 171 33.37 0.62 30.01
C ASP A 171 33.13 0.06 28.60
N VAL A 172 31.94 0.31 28.03
CA VAL A 172 31.56 -0.13 26.68
C VAL A 172 31.70 1.06 25.74
N TYR A 173 32.78 1.07 24.95
CA TYR A 173 33.08 2.13 23.99
C TYR A 173 32.77 1.66 22.56
N ASN A 174 32.09 2.50 21.77
CA ASN A 174 31.96 2.30 20.33
C ASN A 174 33.21 2.88 19.65
N MET A 175 33.99 2.03 18.97
CA MET A 175 35.19 2.44 18.24
C MET A 175 34.83 2.63 16.76
N ASP A 176 34.18 3.74 16.39
CA ASP A 176 33.76 3.96 14.99
C ASP A 176 34.63 4.93 14.18
N GLU A 177 35.56 5.70 14.76
CA GLU A 177 36.48 6.51 13.96
C GLU A 177 37.72 6.96 14.77
N THR A 178 38.92 6.51 14.37
CA THR A 178 40.17 7.25 14.67
C THR A 178 40.85 7.62 13.36
N GLY A 179 40.26 8.60 12.67
CA GLY A 179 40.91 9.28 11.55
C GLY A 179 42.06 10.15 12.07
N LYS A 180 43.28 9.64 11.99
CA LYS A 180 44.50 10.43 12.23
C LYS A 180 44.73 11.32 11.00
N PHE A 181 44.50 12.62 11.14
CA PHE A 181 44.93 13.59 10.12
C PHE A 181 46.46 13.70 10.16
N SER A 182 47.12 13.37 9.06
CA SER A 182 48.50 13.74 8.75
C SER A 182 48.63 14.02 7.26
#